data_AF-A0A913YXA8-F1
#
_entry.id   AF-A0A913YXA8-F1
#
_cell.length_a   1.000
_cell.length_b   1.000
_cell.length_c   1.000
_cell.angle_alpha   90.00
_cell.angle_beta   90.00
_cell.angle_gamma   90.00
#
_symmetry.space_group_name_H-M   'P 1'
#
loop_
_entity.id
_entity.type
_entity.pdbx_description
1 polymer ?
#
loop_
_entity_poly.entity_id
_entity_poly.type
_entity_poly.pdbx_seq_one_letter_code
_entity_poly.pdbx_strand_id
1 'polypeptide(L)'
;MSSSSTDTFDIGRAQLPPDTVAIVTGAAEGLGKSFAEGLLEKGAKGVCIADVNEPLGLKTVQEFSDHFGGGRVIFVKCDVTSASEVEAVFAKTKEKYGAINLMVNNAGIVNEKDMALTINVNVTGVAYGTYTAIKYMSPAEGGKGGKIINIASVAGLLLFHGPVPRPKDFVCS
;
A
#
# COMPACT_ATOMS: atom_id res chain seq x y z
N MET A 1 -24.25 -34.10 -32.35
CA MET A 1 -23.99 -34.52 -30.95
C MET A 1 -23.47 -33.30 -30.22
N SER A 2 -24.33 -32.68 -29.41
CA SER A 2 -23.97 -31.62 -28.49
C SER A 2 -23.42 -32.22 -27.20
N SER A 3 -22.38 -31.59 -26.66
CA SER A 3 -22.00 -31.56 -25.24
C SER A 3 -20.62 -30.92 -25.18
N SER A 4 -20.32 -29.88 -24.43
CA SER A 4 -21.10 -28.99 -23.58
C SER A 4 -20.09 -27.89 -23.27
N SER A 5 -20.25 -26.71 -23.86
CA SER A 5 -19.57 -25.52 -23.39
C SER A 5 -20.11 -25.26 -21.98
N THR A 6 -19.37 -25.70 -20.97
CA THR A 6 -19.53 -25.12 -19.64
C THR A 6 -19.07 -23.68 -19.77
N ASP A 7 -20.00 -22.80 -20.15
CA ASP A 7 -19.93 -21.38 -19.87
C ASP A 7 -19.80 -21.25 -18.36
N THR A 8 -18.56 -21.34 -17.87
CA THR A 8 -18.22 -20.86 -16.56
C THR A 8 -18.46 -19.37 -16.62
N PHE A 9 -19.50 -18.92 -15.92
CA PHE A 9 -19.76 -17.52 -15.61
C PHE A 9 -18.48 -16.94 -14.98
N ASP A 10 -17.63 -16.32 -15.80
CA ASP A 10 -16.40 -15.69 -15.36
C ASP A 10 -16.80 -14.40 -14.65
N ILE A 11 -16.94 -14.48 -13.32
CA ILE A 11 -17.02 -13.33 -12.42
C ILE A 11 -15.71 -12.56 -12.55
N GLY A 12 -15.61 -11.77 -13.63
CA GLY A 12 -14.41 -11.12 -14.15
C GLY A 12 -13.39 -10.83 -13.07
N ARG A 13 -12.41 -11.72 -12.91
CA ARG A 13 -11.27 -11.45 -12.04
C ARG A 13 -10.57 -10.24 -12.66
N ALA A 14 -10.64 -9.10 -11.98
CA ALA A 14 -9.92 -7.91 -12.39
C ALA A 14 -8.44 -8.25 -12.56
N GLN A 15 -8.01 -8.34 -13.81
CA GLN A 15 -6.63 -8.55 -14.21
C GLN A 15 -5.86 -7.24 -13.96
N LEU A 16 -4.66 -7.34 -13.37
CA LEU A 16 -3.81 -6.16 -13.25
C LEU A 16 -3.42 -5.67 -14.65
N PRO A 17 -3.34 -4.34 -14.87
CA PRO A 17 -2.77 -3.81 -16.09
C PRO A 17 -1.39 -4.42 -16.37
N PRO A 18 -1.03 -4.68 -17.64
CA PRO A 18 0.32 -5.10 -18.00
C PRO A 18 1.37 -4.13 -17.43
N ASP A 19 2.54 -4.66 -17.05
CA ASP A 19 3.64 -3.87 -16.49
C ASP A 19 3.30 -3.10 -15.19
N THR A 20 2.35 -3.60 -14.39
CA THR A 20 2.06 -2.99 -13.08
C THR A 20 3.30 -3.02 -12.19
N VAL A 21 3.72 -1.84 -11.72
CA VAL A 21 4.77 -1.66 -10.72
C VAL A 21 4.14 -0.97 -9.52
N ALA A 22 4.16 -1.67 -8.39
CA ALA A 22 3.48 -1.24 -7.18
C ALA A 22 4.44 -0.86 -6.07
N ILE A 23 4.06 0.14 -5.28
CA ILE A 23 4.61 0.41 -3.94
C ILE A 23 3.52 0.06 -2.93
N VAL A 24 3.88 -0.71 -1.90
CA VAL A 24 2.97 -1.03 -0.79
C VAL A 24 3.67 -0.66 0.51
N THR A 25 3.05 0.23 1.30
CA THR A 25 3.58 0.64 2.62
C THR A 25 3.09 -0.29 3.73
N GLY A 26 3.88 -0.49 4.78
CA GLY A 26 3.55 -1.43 5.86
C GLY A 26 3.46 -2.88 5.36
N ALA A 27 4.31 -3.22 4.37
CA ALA A 27 4.21 -4.46 3.61
C ALA A 27 5.21 -5.54 4.06
N ALA A 28 5.96 -5.31 5.14
CA ALA A 28 6.81 -6.35 5.71
C ALA A 28 5.97 -7.49 6.31
N GLU A 29 4.73 -7.20 6.75
CA GLU A 29 3.82 -8.16 7.38
C GLU A 29 2.34 -7.86 7.17
N GLY A 30 1.47 -8.70 7.75
CA GLY A 30 0.02 -8.49 7.81
C GLY A 30 -0.64 -8.30 6.45
N LEU A 31 -1.63 -7.41 6.41
CA LEU A 31 -2.40 -7.11 5.19
C LEU A 31 -1.53 -6.53 4.08
N GLY A 32 -0.55 -5.68 4.41
CA GLY A 32 0.35 -5.10 3.42
C GLY A 32 1.16 -6.17 2.69
N LYS A 33 1.67 -7.16 3.43
CA LYS A 33 2.34 -8.32 2.85
C LYS A 33 1.39 -9.13 1.95
N SER A 34 0.17 -9.42 2.40
CA SER A 34 -0.83 -10.13 1.58
C SER A 34 -1.20 -9.36 0.31
N PHE A 35 -1.27 -8.02 0.36
CA PHE A 35 -1.49 -7.21 -0.84
C PHE A 35 -0.32 -7.32 -1.80
N ALA A 36 0.92 -7.23 -1.31
CA ALA A 36 2.10 -7.41 -2.15
C ALA A 36 2.15 -8.81 -2.80
N GLU A 37 1.83 -9.87 -2.05
CA GLU A 37 1.72 -11.24 -2.55
C GLU A 37 0.66 -11.36 -3.64
N GLY A 38 -0.57 -10.90 -3.38
CA GLY A 38 -1.66 -10.95 -4.36
C GLY A 38 -1.38 -10.15 -5.63
N LEU A 39 -0.60 -9.06 -5.54
CA LEU A 39 -0.14 -8.31 -6.73
C LEU A 39 0.85 -9.14 -7.55
N LEU A 40 1.78 -9.85 -6.92
CA LEU A 40 2.75 -10.72 -7.59
C LEU A 40 2.08 -11.93 -8.24
N GLU A 41 1.12 -12.57 -7.55
CA GLU A 41 0.29 -13.66 -8.07
C GLU A 41 -0.50 -13.22 -9.32
N LYS A 42 -0.99 -11.98 -9.33
CA LYS A 42 -1.68 -11.38 -10.48
C LYS A 42 -0.76 -10.88 -11.59
N GLY A 43 0.55 -11.13 -11.48
CA GLY A 43 1.51 -10.84 -12.54
C GLY A 43 2.06 -9.41 -12.53
N ALA A 44 2.04 -8.70 -11.38
CA ALA A 44 2.74 -7.42 -11.27
C ALA A 44 4.21 -7.57 -11.69
N LYS A 45 4.71 -6.65 -12.52
CA LYS A 45 6.09 -6.66 -13.00
C LYS A 45 7.09 -6.47 -11.86
N GLY A 46 6.75 -5.60 -10.91
CA GLY A 46 7.57 -5.32 -9.75
C GLY A 46 6.76 -4.83 -8.56
N VAL A 47 7.17 -5.20 -7.35
CA VAL A 47 6.60 -4.68 -6.11
C VAL A 47 7.73 -4.14 -5.22
N CYS A 48 7.54 -2.94 -4.68
CA CYS A 48 8.39 -2.39 -3.63
C CYS A 48 7.69 -2.54 -2.28
N ILE A 49 8.33 -3.26 -1.38
CA ILE A 49 7.96 -3.36 0.03
C ILE A 49 8.56 -2.16 0.76
N ALA A 50 7.71 -1.24 1.21
CA ALA A 50 8.12 -0.08 2.00
C ALA A 50 7.69 -0.26 3.46
N ASP A 51 8.64 -0.32 4.39
CA ASP A 51 8.34 -0.57 5.80
C ASP A 51 9.42 -0.01 6.72
N VAL A 52 9.07 0.27 7.98
CA VAL A 52 10.03 0.69 9.01
C VAL A 52 10.85 -0.50 9.53
N ASN A 53 10.28 -1.71 9.50
CA ASN A 53 10.91 -2.92 10.01
C ASN A 53 11.80 -3.60 8.96
N GLU A 54 13.05 -3.16 8.91
CA GLU A 54 14.03 -3.64 7.93
C GLU A 54 14.32 -5.15 7.98
N PRO A 55 14.58 -5.78 9.14
CA PRO A 55 14.78 -7.24 9.20
C PRO A 55 13.59 -8.03 8.64
N LEU A 56 12.36 -7.60 8.95
CA LEU A 56 11.16 -8.28 8.48
C LEU A 56 10.89 -8.01 6.99
N GLY A 57 11.15 -6.79 6.53
CA GLY A 57 11.05 -6.42 5.12
C GLY A 57 12.00 -7.22 4.23
N LEU A 58 13.27 -7.37 4.66
CA LEU A 58 14.25 -8.20 3.95
C LEU A 58 13.85 -9.68 3.93
N LYS A 59 13.32 -10.21 5.03
CA LYS A 59 12.79 -11.57 5.08
C LYS A 59 11.65 -11.77 4.09
N THR A 60 10.70 -10.85 4.02
CA THR A 60 9.57 -10.90 3.08
C THR A 60 10.04 -10.82 1.63
N VAL A 61 11.07 -10.02 1.30
CA VAL A 61 11.67 -10.02 -0.05
C VAL A 61 12.29 -11.35 -0.40
N GLN A 62 12.99 -11.99 0.55
CA GLN A 62 13.57 -13.31 0.31
C GLN A 62 12.48 -14.34 0.01
N GLU A 63 11.45 -14.41 0.88
CA GLU A 63 10.31 -15.31 0.70
C GLU A 63 9.62 -15.11 -0.66
N PHE A 64 9.37 -13.86 -1.07
CA PHE A 64 8.75 -13.58 -2.37
C PHE A 64 9.68 -13.82 -3.55
N SER A 65 10.99 -13.60 -3.40
CA SER A 65 11.96 -13.90 -4.46
C SER A 65 12.05 -15.40 -4.72
N ASP A 66 11.97 -16.22 -3.66
CA ASP A 66 11.96 -17.68 -3.77
C ASP A 66 10.65 -18.19 -4.42
N HIS A 67 9.51 -17.56 -4.14
CA HIS A 67 8.21 -17.97 -4.66
C HIS A 67 7.90 -17.46 -6.07
N PHE A 68 8.23 -16.19 -6.37
CA PHE A 68 7.80 -15.50 -7.61
C PHE A 68 8.95 -15.22 -8.59
N GLY A 69 10.19 -15.56 -8.21
CA GLY A 69 11.40 -15.30 -8.96
C GLY A 69 12.11 -14.00 -8.53
N GLY A 70 13.45 -14.05 -8.59
CA GLY A 70 14.30 -12.94 -8.17
C GLY A 70 14.10 -11.66 -8.99
N GLY A 71 14.27 -10.51 -8.34
CA GLY A 71 14.28 -9.19 -8.99
C GLY A 71 12.91 -8.57 -9.26
N ARG A 72 11.81 -9.27 -8.93
CA ARG A 72 10.44 -8.74 -8.97
C ARG A 72 10.00 -8.05 -7.67
N VAL A 73 10.78 -8.19 -6.61
CA VAL A 73 10.51 -7.54 -5.33
C VAL A 73 11.76 -6.85 -4.83
N ILE A 74 11.61 -5.64 -4.30
CA ILE A 74 12.65 -4.93 -3.54
C ILE A 74 12.10 -4.46 -2.20
N PHE A 75 12.99 -4.28 -1.25
CA PHE A 75 12.68 -3.64 0.02
C PHE A 75 13.32 -2.24 0.07
N VAL A 76 12.57 -1.28 0.60
CA VAL A 76 13.09 0.03 0.95
C VAL A 76 12.59 0.39 2.36
N LYS A 77 13.53 0.58 3.29
CA LYS A 77 13.19 1.08 4.61
C LYS A 77 12.55 2.47 4.49
N CYS A 78 11.40 2.66 5.11
CA CYS A 78 10.64 3.89 5.01
C CYS A 78 9.76 4.11 6.25
N ASP A 79 10.00 5.19 6.97
CA ASP A 79 9.02 5.82 7.84
C ASP A 79 8.09 6.71 7.01
N VAL A 80 6.81 6.31 6.91
CA VAL A 80 5.81 7.05 6.13
C VAL A 80 5.52 8.44 6.70
N THR A 81 5.91 8.73 7.94
CA THR A 81 5.80 10.08 8.52
C THR A 81 6.88 11.04 8.00
N SER A 82 7.89 10.54 7.28
CA SER A 82 8.97 11.31 6.69
C SER A 82 8.78 11.46 5.18
N ALA A 83 8.44 12.67 4.71
CA ALA A 83 8.22 12.94 3.29
C ALA A 83 9.46 12.63 2.42
N SER A 84 10.67 12.82 2.96
CA SER A 84 11.91 12.52 2.23
C SER A 84 12.16 11.01 2.08
N GLU A 85 11.80 10.22 3.09
CA GLU A 85 11.89 8.76 3.00
C GLU A 85 10.85 8.20 2.02
N VAL A 86 9.63 8.76 2.03
CA VAL A 86 8.61 8.43 1.02
C VAL A 86 9.13 8.74 -0.39
N GLU A 87 9.68 9.93 -0.63
CA GLU A 87 10.28 10.27 -1.93
C GLU A 87 11.41 9.28 -2.32
N ALA A 88 12.24 8.85 -1.37
CA ALA A 88 13.31 7.88 -1.61
C ALA A 88 12.78 6.50 -2.04
N VAL A 89 11.64 6.05 -1.50
CA VAL A 89 10.96 4.82 -1.96
C VAL A 89 10.58 4.94 -3.43
N PHE A 90 9.97 6.04 -3.83
CA PHE A 90 9.59 6.27 -5.23
C PHE A 90 10.80 6.36 -6.14
N ALA A 91 11.85 7.08 -5.74
CA ALA A 91 13.08 7.18 -6.52
C ALA A 91 13.71 5.80 -6.77
N LYS A 92 13.92 4.99 -5.72
CA LYS A 92 14.50 3.64 -5.83
C LYS A 92 13.61 2.68 -6.62
N THR A 93 12.30 2.77 -6.48
CA THR A 93 11.36 1.93 -7.23
C THR A 93 11.39 2.27 -8.72
N LYS A 94 11.39 3.57 -9.06
CA LYS A 94 11.51 4.04 -10.44
C LYS A 94 12.86 3.66 -11.04
N GLU A 95 13.96 3.78 -10.30
CA GLU A 95 15.28 3.33 -10.73
C GLU A 95 15.29 1.84 -11.08
N LYS A 96 14.69 1.00 -10.23
CA LYS A 96 14.68 -0.46 -10.41
C LYS A 96 13.79 -0.91 -11.58
N TYR A 97 12.59 -0.34 -11.71
CA TYR A 97 11.55 -0.87 -12.60
C TYR A 97 11.17 0.06 -13.77
N GLY A 98 11.70 1.29 -13.78
CA GLY A 98 11.50 2.32 -14.81
C GLY A 98 10.20 3.13 -14.69
N ALA A 99 9.17 2.58 -14.04
CA ALA A 99 7.88 3.24 -13.87
C ALA A 99 7.23 2.82 -12.56
N ILE A 100 6.23 3.60 -12.12
CA ILE A 100 5.37 3.29 -10.99
C ILE A 100 3.96 3.64 -11.44
N ASN A 101 2.99 2.76 -11.20
CA ASN A 101 1.60 2.96 -11.61
C ASN A 101 0.58 2.44 -10.58
N LEU A 102 1.04 1.93 -9.44
CA LEU A 102 0.19 1.56 -8.32
C LEU A 102 0.83 1.98 -6.99
N MET A 103 0.12 2.78 -6.20
CA MET A 103 0.48 3.09 -4.82
C MET A 103 -0.57 2.51 -3.89
N VAL A 104 -0.14 1.76 -2.89
CA VAL A 104 -1.00 1.24 -1.83
C VAL A 104 -0.51 1.81 -0.50
N ASN A 105 -1.20 2.86 -0.05
CA ASN A 105 -1.00 3.44 1.28
C ASN A 105 -1.70 2.52 2.30
N ASN A 106 -0.93 1.60 2.89
CA ASN A 106 -1.43 0.60 3.84
C ASN A 106 -0.84 0.73 5.25
N ALA A 107 0.37 1.28 5.40
CA ALA A 107 0.98 1.49 6.71
C ALA A 107 0.01 2.21 7.66
N GLY A 108 -0.21 1.61 8.82
CA GLY A 108 -1.17 2.09 9.80
C GLY A 108 -0.91 1.52 11.18
N ILE A 109 -1.20 2.31 12.20
CA ILE A 109 -1.08 1.91 13.60
C ILE A 109 -2.35 2.25 14.38
N VAL A 110 -2.54 1.58 15.51
CA VAL A 110 -3.53 1.96 16.52
C VAL A 110 -2.77 2.18 17.82
N ASN A 111 -2.54 3.44 18.20
CA ASN A 111 -1.82 3.79 19.41
C ASN A 111 -2.57 4.87 20.20
N GLU A 112 -3.37 4.43 21.18
CA GLU A 112 -4.16 5.32 22.04
C GLU A 112 -3.29 6.21 22.95
N LYS A 113 -2.05 5.80 23.21
CA LYS A 113 -1.12 6.56 24.06
C LYS A 113 -0.44 7.70 23.32
N ASP A 114 -0.38 7.61 21.99
CA ASP A 114 0.23 8.63 21.13
C ASP A 114 -0.66 8.88 19.90
N MET A 115 -1.64 9.76 20.10
CA MET A 115 -2.56 10.18 19.06
C MET A 115 -1.85 10.94 17.95
N ALA A 116 -0.80 11.71 18.26
CA ALA A 116 -0.05 12.48 17.27
C ALA A 116 0.66 11.55 16.29
N LEU A 117 1.33 10.51 16.80
CA LEU A 117 1.94 9.48 15.97
C LEU A 117 0.89 8.74 15.12
N THR A 118 -0.26 8.41 15.71
CA THR A 118 -1.36 7.76 14.97
C THR A 118 -1.84 8.62 13.80
N ILE A 119 -2.03 9.93 14.01
CA ILE A 119 -2.41 10.87 12.93
C ILE A 119 -1.29 10.96 11.89
N ASN A 120 -0.03 11.06 12.33
CA ASN A 120 1.10 11.19 11.42
C ASN A 120 1.24 9.97 10.51
N VAL A 121 1.08 8.75 11.03
CA VAL A 121 1.15 7.54 10.21
C VAL A 121 -0.10 7.39 9.35
N ASN A 122 -1.29 7.43 9.96
CA ASN A 122 -2.53 7.01 9.30
C ASN A 122 -3.14 8.10 8.39
N VAL A 123 -2.73 9.36 8.53
CA VAL A 123 -3.25 10.49 7.76
C VAL A 123 -2.14 11.20 7.01
N THR A 124 -1.16 11.75 7.73
CA THR A 124 -0.08 12.54 7.10
C THR A 124 0.76 11.66 6.15
N GLY A 125 1.11 10.44 6.56
CA GLY A 125 1.86 9.51 5.74
C GLY A 125 1.10 9.06 4.48
N VAL A 126 -0.22 8.86 4.60
CA VAL A 126 -1.11 8.61 3.45
C VAL A 126 -1.10 9.79 2.48
N ALA A 127 -1.12 11.03 3.00
CA ALA A 127 -1.04 12.23 2.19
C ALA A 127 0.32 12.31 1.46
N TYR A 128 1.44 12.10 2.14
CA TYR A 128 2.77 12.07 1.51
C TYR A 128 2.85 11.03 0.40
N GLY A 129 2.44 9.79 0.67
CA GLY A 129 2.40 8.73 -0.34
C GLY A 129 1.52 9.08 -1.53
N THR A 130 0.37 9.72 -1.31
CA THR A 130 -0.56 10.14 -2.36
C THR A 130 0.02 11.27 -3.23
N TYR A 131 0.55 12.33 -2.63
CA TYR A 131 1.11 13.47 -3.38
C TYR A 131 2.36 13.07 -4.16
N THR A 132 3.24 12.25 -3.57
CA THR A 132 4.40 11.71 -4.27
C THR A 132 3.96 10.77 -5.40
N ALA A 133 2.95 9.92 -5.18
CA ALA A 133 2.40 9.10 -6.26
C ALA A 133 1.88 9.95 -7.43
N ILE A 134 1.16 11.03 -7.17
CA ILE A 134 0.69 11.94 -8.23
C ILE A 134 1.89 12.49 -9.03
N LYS A 135 2.95 12.94 -8.35
CA LYS A 135 4.17 13.45 -9.01
C LYS A 135 4.83 12.41 -9.92
N TYR A 136 4.97 11.15 -9.48
CA TYR A 136 5.66 10.11 -10.25
C TYR A 136 4.77 9.45 -11.33
N MET A 137 3.45 9.44 -11.13
CA MET A 137 2.51 8.76 -12.03
C MET A 137 1.85 9.71 -13.03
N SER A 138 1.83 11.02 -12.77
CA SER A 138 1.18 12.02 -13.63
C SER A 138 1.77 12.04 -15.05
N PRO A 139 0.94 11.97 -16.11
CA PRO A 139 1.40 12.16 -17.48
C PRO A 139 2.10 13.50 -17.72
N ALA A 140 1.74 14.55 -16.98
CA ALA A 140 2.37 15.87 -17.10
C ALA A 140 3.85 15.87 -16.66
N GLU A 141 4.22 14.94 -15.79
CA GLU A 141 5.58 14.76 -15.25
C GLU A 141 6.31 13.57 -15.91
N GLY A 142 5.79 13.08 -17.04
CA GLY A 142 6.35 11.95 -17.79
C GLY A 142 5.95 10.56 -17.26
N GLY A 143 4.98 10.48 -16.35
CA GLY A 143 4.36 9.23 -15.91
C GLY A 143 3.37 8.65 -16.93
N LYS A 144 2.78 7.49 -16.62
CA LYS A 144 1.83 6.78 -17.51
C LYS A 144 0.40 6.74 -16.95
N GLY A 145 0.12 7.53 -15.93
CA GLY A 145 -1.05 7.35 -15.08
C GLY A 145 -0.91 6.15 -14.14
N GLY A 146 -1.90 5.96 -13.27
CA GLY A 146 -1.86 4.89 -12.28
C GLY A 146 -3.08 4.89 -11.37
N LYS A 147 -3.01 4.07 -10.32
CA LYS A 147 -4.03 3.98 -9.28
C LYS A 147 -3.37 4.22 -7.91
N ILE A 148 -4.08 4.94 -7.05
CA ILE A 148 -3.69 5.14 -5.65
C ILE A 148 -4.80 4.52 -4.80
N ILE A 149 -4.42 3.62 -3.90
CA ILE A 149 -5.31 2.91 -2.99
C ILE A 149 -4.93 3.31 -1.57
N ASN A 150 -5.89 3.88 -0.85
CA ASN A 150 -5.73 4.24 0.56
C ASN A 150 -6.50 3.24 1.40
N ILE A 151 -5.80 2.44 2.18
CA ILE A 151 -6.42 1.46 3.07
C ILE A 151 -6.90 2.19 4.32
N ALA A 152 -8.22 2.28 4.46
CA ALA A 152 -8.87 2.81 5.64
C ALA A 152 -9.39 1.66 6.53
N SER A 153 -10.05 2.03 7.63
CA SER A 153 -10.72 1.08 8.52
C SER A 153 -12.21 1.39 8.61
N VAL A 154 -13.01 0.38 8.93
CA VAL A 154 -14.43 0.54 9.29
C VAL A 154 -14.59 1.50 10.48
N ALA A 155 -13.59 1.59 11.36
CA ALA A 155 -13.54 2.58 12.44
C ALA A 155 -13.55 4.04 11.96
N GLY A 156 -13.23 4.30 10.68
CA GLY A 156 -13.39 5.63 10.06
C GLY A 156 -14.82 5.94 9.61
N LEU A 157 -15.70 4.93 9.55
CA LEU A 157 -17.11 5.08 9.16
C LEU A 157 -18.07 4.95 10.34
N LEU A 158 -17.71 4.14 11.34
CA LEU A 158 -18.54 3.86 12.51
C LEU A 158 -17.93 4.47 13.78
N LEU A 159 -18.77 5.13 14.57
CA LEU A 159 -18.42 5.50 15.93
C LEU A 159 -18.37 4.24 16.79
N PHE A 160 -17.16 3.79 17.12
CA PHE A 160 -16.99 2.79 18.17
C PHE A 160 -17.33 3.46 19.50
N HIS A 161 -18.50 3.13 20.03
CA HIS A 161 -18.94 3.56 21.36
C HIS A 161 -18.15 2.74 22.40
N GLY A 162 -16.92 3.17 22.70
CA GLY A 162 -16.26 2.81 23.95
C GLY A 162 -17.01 3.43 25.14
N PRO A 163 -16.73 3.02 26.38
CA PRO A 163 -17.36 3.60 27.57
C PRO A 163 -16.75 4.99 27.83
N VAL A 164 -17.10 5.96 26.99
CA VAL A 164 -16.81 7.38 27.26
C VAL A 164 -17.94 7.86 28.19
N PRO A 165 -17.65 8.18 29.46
CA PRO A 165 -18.65 8.75 30.34
C PRO A 165 -19.14 10.06 29.71
N ARG A 166 -20.44 10.19 29.47
CA ARG A 166 -21.02 11.45 29.00
C ARG A 166 -20.72 12.53 30.04
N PRO A 167 -19.93 13.57 29.73
CA PRO A 167 -19.83 14.71 30.61
C PRO A 167 -21.20 15.38 30.64
N LYS A 168 -21.76 15.62 31.83
CA LYS A 168 -23.05 16.32 31.95
C LYS A 168 -22.95 17.80 31.55
N ASP A 169 -21.73 18.34 31.45
CA ASP A 169 -21.50 19.79 31.32
C ASP A 169 -20.39 20.15 30.30
N PHE A 170 -20.35 19.50 29.14
CA PHE A 170 -19.44 19.94 28.06
C PHE A 170 -20.06 21.13 27.31
N VAL A 171 -19.72 22.34 27.74
CA VAL A 171 -19.94 23.59 27.00
C VAL A 171 -18.65 23.91 26.27
N CYS A 172 -18.66 23.88 24.93
CA CYS A 172 -17.58 24.50 24.15
C CYS A 172 -17.61 26.00 24.40
N SER A 173 -16.53 26.55 24.94
CA SER A 173 -16.20 27.98 24.95
C SER A 173 -15.74 28.45 23.58
#